data_AF-A0A7K1C2T3-F1
#
_entry.id   AF-A0A7K1C2T3-F1
#
_cell.length_a   1.000
_cell.length_b   1.000
_cell.length_c   1.000
_cell.angle_alpha   90.00
_cell.angle_beta   90.00
_cell.angle_gamma   90.00
#
_symmetry.space_group_name_H-M   'P 1'
#
loop_
_entity.id
_entity.type
_entity.pdbx_description
1 polymer ?
#
loop_
_entity_poly.entity_id
_entity_poly.type
_entity_poly.pdbx_seq_one_letter_code
_entity_poly.pdbx_strand_id
1 'polypeptide(L)' 'MAIPKLKPEQIPNHVAVVMDGNGRWAKKRGLPRTAGHEAGEAALFDV' A
#
# COMPACT_ATOMS: atom_id res chain seq x y z
N MET A 1 12.04 12.40 8.16
CA MET A 1 12.32 10.96 8.27
C MET A 1 13.62 10.68 7.53
N ALA A 2 14.53 9.89 8.10
CA ALA A 2 15.75 9.49 7.38
C ALA A 2 15.42 8.30 6.47
N ILE A 3 15.83 8.37 5.20
CA ILE A 3 15.68 7.25 4.25
C ILE A 3 16.67 6.16 4.66
N PRO A 4 16.22 4.90 4.86
CA PRO A 4 17.14 3.82 5.21
C PRO A 4 18.10 3.57 4.05
N LYS A 5 19.40 3.60 4.33
CA LYS A 5 20.44 3.19 3.38
C LYS A 5 20.60 1.68 3.48
N LEU A 6 20.15 0.97 2.45
CA LEU A 6 20.38 -0.46 2.29
C LEU A 6 21.60 -0.68 1.38
N LYS A 7 22.46 -1.65 1.71
CA LYS A 7 23.47 -2.12 0.77
C LYS A 7 22.78 -2.88 -0.37
N PRO A 8 23.36 -2.92 -1.59
CA PRO A 8 22.76 -3.61 -2.73
C PRO A 8 22.38 -5.07 -2.42
N GLU A 9 23.20 -5.78 -1.66
CA GLU A 9 22.98 -7.19 -1.29
C GLU A 9 21.75 -7.40 -0.37
N GLN A 10 21.19 -6.33 0.20
CA GLN A 10 20.05 -6.36 1.12
C GLN A 10 18.73 -6.04 0.41
N ILE A 11 18.77 -5.66 -0.87
CA ILE A 11 17.58 -5.33 -1.65
C ILE A 11 17.04 -6.63 -2.28
N PRO A 12 15.77 -6.99 -2.04
CA PRO A 12 15.20 -8.18 -2.65
C PRO A 12 15.05 -8.00 -4.17
N ASN A 13 15.38 -9.03 -4.94
CA ASN A 13 15.17 -9.04 -6.40
C ASN A 13 13.68 -9.05 -6.79
N HIS A 14 12.81 -9.48 -5.88
CA HIS A 14 11.37 -9.57 -6.13
C HIS A 14 10.60 -9.33 -4.84
N VAL A 15 9.56 -8.50 -4.94
CA VAL A 15 8.63 -8.20 -3.85
C VAL A 15 7.22 -8.47 -4.34
N ALA A 16 6.47 -9.27 -3.58
CA ALA A 16 5.04 -9.46 -3.77
C ALA A 16 4.31 -8.86 -2.58
N VAL A 17 3.24 -8.11 -2.84
CA VAL A 17 2.47 -7.41 -1.81
C VAL A 17 1.01 -7.84 -1.89
N VAL A 18 0.43 -8.24 -0.75
CA VAL A 18 -1.01 -8.47 -0.60
C VAL A 18 -1.64 -7.19 -0.06
N MET A 19 -2.39 -6.48 -0.92
CA MET A 19 -3.07 -5.24 -0.54
C MET A 19 -4.38 -5.54 0.22
N ASP A 20 -4.28 -5.83 1.52
CA ASP A 20 -5.43 -5.96 2.41
C ASP A 20 -5.76 -4.63 3.09
N GLY A 21 -7.02 -4.47 3.52
CA GLY A 21 -7.45 -3.37 4.38
C GLY A 21 -8.29 -2.30 3.69
N ASN A 22 -8.41 -2.31 2.35
CA ASN A 22 -9.22 -1.35 1.59
C ASN A 22 -10.65 -1.18 2.13
N GLY A 23 -11.33 -2.31 2.41
CA GLY A 23 -12.68 -2.25 3.01
C GLY A 23 -12.71 -1.70 4.44
N ARG A 24 -11.69 -2.01 5.27
CA ARG A 24 -11.59 -1.46 6.63
C ARG A 24 -11.29 0.04 6.60
N TRP A 25 -10.46 0.47 5.65
CA TRP A 25 -10.14 1.87 5.41
C TRP A 25 -11.39 2.68 5.03
N ALA A 26 -12.24 2.14 4.15
CA ALA A 26 -13.49 2.78 3.75
C ALA A 26 -14.49 2.86 4.92
N LYS A 27 -14.67 1.75 5.65
CA LYS A 27 -15.58 1.69 6.80
C LYS A 27 -15.21 2.71 7.89
N LYS A 28 -13.92 2.87 8.20
CA LYS A 28 -13.43 3.85 9.19
C LYS A 28 -13.75 5.30 8.81
N ARG A 29 -14.02 5.57 7.53
CA ARG A 29 -14.35 6.89 6.99
C ARG A 29 -15.83 7.07 6.67
N GLY A 30 -16.68 6.08 7.01
CA GLY A 30 -18.10 6.11 6.65
C GLY A 30 -18.36 6.03 5.15
N LEU A 31 -17.42 5.50 4.36
CA LEU A 31 -17.51 5.42 2.91
C LEU A 31 -17.99 4.04 2.43
N PRO A 32 -18.58 3.93 1.22
CA PRO A 32 -18.81 2.65 0.55
C PRO A 32 -17.50 1.86 0.37
N ARG A 33 -17.60 0.54 0.39
CA ARG A 33 -16.42 -0.34 0.28
C ARG A 33 -15.62 -0.12 -1.02
N THR A 34 -16.29 0.22 -2.12
CA THR A 34 -15.68 0.54 -3.43
C THR A 34 -14.70 1.71 -3.37
N ALA A 35 -14.98 2.74 -2.56
CA ALA A 35 -14.08 3.87 -2.37
C ALA A 35 -12.72 3.44 -1.77
N GLY A 36 -12.71 2.35 -0.98
CA GLY A 36 -11.46 1.76 -0.49
C GLY A 36 -10.66 1.07 -1.59
N HIS A 37 -11.33 0.51 -2.61
CA HIS A 37 -10.65 -0.09 -3.75
C HIS A 37 -10.03 0.99 -4.66
N GLU A 38 -10.75 2.08 -4.92
CA GLU A 38 -10.23 3.25 -5.66
C GLU A 38 -9.00 3.86 -4.95
N ALA A 39 -9.06 4.03 -3.63
CA ALA A 39 -7.92 4.49 -2.85
C ALA A 39 -6.74 3.49 -2.89
N GLY A 40 -7.04 2.19 -2.92
CA GLY A 40 -6.04 1.14 -3.06
C GLY A 40 -5.34 1.14 -4.42
N GLU A 41 -6.06 1.51 -5.49
CA GLU A 41 -5.48 1.70 -6.82
C GLU A 41 -4.47 2.86 -6.82
N ALA A 42 -4.85 4.03 -6.29
CA ALA A 42 -3.93 5.17 -6.19
C ALA A 42 -2.67 4.83 -5.37
N ALA A 43 -2.82 4.07 -4.28
CA ALA A 43 -1.70 3.65 -3.44
C ALA A 43 -0.72 2.70 -4.15
N LEU A 44 -1.14 1.98 -5.18
CA LEU A 44 -0.25 1.10 -5.96
C LEU A 44 0.73 1.89 -6.84
N PHE A 45 0.35 3.10 -7.25
CA PHE A 45 1.18 3.95 -8.13
C PHE A 45 2.10 4.90 -7.38
N ASP A 46 1.97 5.01 -6.05
CA ASP A 46 2.78 5.87 -5.18
C ASP A 46 4.03 5.15 -4.61
N VAL A 47 4.25 3.90 -4.99
CA VAL A 47 5.32 3.02 -4.46
C VAL A 47 6.57 3.02 -5.34
#